data_AF-A0A939GJ69-F1
#
_entry.id   AF-A0A939GJ69-F1
#
_cell.length_a   1.000
_cell.length_b   1.000
_cell.length_c   1.000
_cell.angle_alpha   90.00
_cell.angle_beta   90.00
_cell.angle_gamma   90.00
#
_symmetry.space_group_name_H-M   'P 1'
#
loop_
_entity.id
_entity.type
_entity.pdbx_description
1 polymer ?
#
loop_
_entity_poly.entity_id
_entity_poly.type
_entity_poly.pdbx_seq_one_letter_code
_entity_poly.pdbx_strand_id
1 'polypeptide(L)'
;MRSNMPALPDFFSRLNPAKPPESQLTQTLVGAINNTIPVTLTIITMGRLAHGTLTYTRSGIAIQVVGTLTGSELLLHEFDKKGTVTGIHVGEWSKSGYVGSWRSPSLPGRSLPFDLTVMSQHDGLRDKLADLTGLYQYSYGNRHRFAQLHVEQINEKTLAIAALAVTDEPVQNQMVVSKTIIKLVGSQATLSINRVAIVALTFAFFNGGTSVSFSGPTSVSTSNRPPILSADMLLGHYIRTSTRPPRFSEDELSRML
;
A
#
# COMPACT_ATOMS: atom_id res chain seq x y z
N MET A 1 45.90 38.24 34.36
CA MET A 1 46.25 37.19 33.39
C MET A 1 45.02 36.34 33.13
N ARG A 2 44.34 36.52 31.99
CA ARG A 2 43.16 35.73 31.62
C ARG A 2 43.63 34.49 30.86
N SER A 3 43.29 33.32 31.39
CA SER A 3 43.56 32.01 30.82
C SER A 3 42.73 31.81 29.55
N ASN A 4 43.39 31.63 28.41
CA ASN A 4 42.77 31.16 27.16
C ASN A 4 42.67 29.63 27.23
N MET A 5 41.45 29.11 27.45
CA MET A 5 41.16 27.71 27.15
C MET A 5 40.94 27.54 25.65
N PRO A 6 41.53 26.52 25.00
CA PRO A 6 41.19 26.17 23.63
C PRO A 6 39.81 25.52 23.59
N ALA A 7 38.96 25.98 22.67
CA ALA A 7 37.68 25.34 22.38
C ALA A 7 37.92 23.90 21.88
N LEU A 8 37.20 22.94 22.46
CA LEU A 8 37.18 21.56 22.00
C LEU A 8 36.62 21.49 20.57
N PRO A 9 37.19 20.67 19.67
CA PRO A 9 36.64 20.49 18.34
C PRO A 9 35.28 19.80 18.40
N ASP A 10 34.32 20.40 17.72
CA ASP A 10 32.92 19.99 17.63
C ASP A 10 32.81 18.63 16.92
N PHE A 11 32.85 17.55 17.71
CA PHE A 11 32.90 16.17 17.22
C PHE A 11 31.53 15.66 16.71
N PHE A 12 30.46 16.44 16.87
CA PHE A 12 29.08 16.03 16.54
C PHE A 12 28.58 16.44 15.16
N SER A 13 29.40 17.10 14.33
CA SER A 13 28.99 17.53 12.97
C SER A 13 29.35 16.54 11.85
N ARG A 14 29.79 15.31 12.16
CA ARG A 14 30.07 14.28 11.15
C ARG A 14 28.87 13.37 10.90
N LEU A 15 28.18 13.67 9.79
CA LEU A 15 27.53 12.72 8.89
C LEU A 15 26.36 11.91 9.51
N ASN A 16 25.15 12.47 9.43
CA ASN A 16 24.03 11.65 8.97
C ASN A 16 24.25 11.47 7.46
N PRO A 17 24.77 10.34 6.95
CA PRO A 17 24.68 10.11 5.52
C PRO A 17 23.17 10.12 5.21
N ALA A 18 22.72 11.11 4.44
CA ALA A 18 21.37 11.10 3.92
C ALA A 18 21.16 9.72 3.28
N LYS A 19 20.15 8.97 3.75
CA LYS A 19 19.79 7.68 3.18
C LYS A 19 19.74 7.87 1.66
N PRO A 20 20.49 7.10 0.85
CA PRO A 20 20.50 7.30 -0.59
C PRO A 20 19.06 7.24 -1.12
N PRO A 21 18.71 8.09 -2.11
CA PRO A 21 17.38 8.07 -2.69
C PRO A 21 17.08 6.66 -3.19
N GLU A 22 15.92 6.12 -2.79
CA GLU A 22 15.52 4.78 -3.19
C GLU A 22 15.38 4.73 -4.72
N SER A 23 15.94 3.70 -5.34
CA SER A 23 15.80 3.48 -6.78
C SER A 23 14.42 2.91 -7.08
N GLN A 24 13.87 3.28 -8.22
CA GLN A 24 12.65 2.69 -8.76
C GLN A 24 12.89 2.22 -10.20
N LEU A 25 12.27 1.12 -10.58
CA LEU A 25 12.27 0.62 -11.94
C LEU A 25 10.88 0.79 -12.53
N THR A 26 10.79 1.57 -13.61
CA THR A 26 9.56 1.75 -14.37
C THR A 26 9.60 0.90 -15.63
N GLN A 27 8.57 0.07 -15.84
CA GLN A 27 8.41 -0.75 -17.04
C GLN A 27 7.05 -0.51 -17.67
N THR A 28 7.03 -0.42 -18.99
CA THR A 28 5.81 -0.49 -19.79
C THR A 28 5.79 -1.82 -20.52
N LEU A 29 4.72 -2.57 -20.35
CA LEU A 29 4.50 -3.88 -20.93
C LEU A 29 3.25 -3.84 -21.79
N VAL A 30 3.26 -4.62 -22.86
CA VAL A 30 2.15 -4.77 -23.80
C VAL A 30 1.83 -6.24 -23.99
N GLY A 31 0.56 -6.56 -24.17
CA GLY A 31 0.15 -7.94 -24.37
C GLY A 31 -1.36 -8.10 -24.32
N ALA A 32 -1.80 -9.29 -23.91
CA ALA A 32 -3.23 -9.58 -23.84
C ALA A 32 -3.59 -10.49 -22.66
N ILE A 33 -4.79 -10.28 -22.13
CA ILE A 33 -5.49 -11.23 -21.28
C ILE A 33 -6.31 -12.15 -22.19
N ASN A 34 -6.20 -13.46 -21.97
CA ASN A 34 -6.85 -14.52 -22.72
C ASN A 34 -6.65 -14.40 -24.24
N ASN A 35 -5.47 -13.93 -24.68
CA ASN A 35 -5.11 -13.68 -26.09
C ASN A 35 -6.07 -12.77 -26.88
N THR A 36 -7.03 -12.11 -26.22
CA THR A 36 -8.18 -11.45 -26.87
C THR A 36 -8.46 -10.06 -26.32
N ILE A 37 -8.07 -9.80 -25.07
CA ILE A 37 -8.26 -8.52 -24.40
C ILE A 37 -6.90 -7.82 -24.36
N PRO A 38 -6.61 -6.92 -25.31
CA PRO A 38 -5.33 -6.24 -25.35
C PRO A 38 -5.20 -5.24 -24.19
N VAL A 39 -4.02 -5.23 -23.57
CA VAL A 39 -3.72 -4.39 -22.43
C VAL A 39 -2.32 -3.77 -22.52
N THR A 40 -2.16 -2.62 -21.86
CA THR A 40 -0.86 -2.01 -21.61
C THR A 40 -0.71 -1.79 -20.11
N LEU A 41 0.38 -2.29 -19.53
CA LEU A 41 0.70 -2.12 -18.12
C LEU A 41 1.92 -1.20 -17.99
N THR A 42 1.77 -0.05 -17.35
CA THR A 42 2.90 0.75 -16.88
C THR A 42 3.02 0.57 -15.38
N ILE A 43 4.15 0.06 -14.90
CA ILE A 43 4.34 -0.31 -13.50
C ILE A 43 5.69 0.20 -13.00
N ILE A 44 5.68 0.71 -11.78
CA ILE A 44 6.83 1.16 -11.02
C ILE A 44 7.03 0.16 -9.90
N THR A 45 8.24 -0.39 -9.81
CA THR A 45 8.65 -1.30 -8.74
C THR A 45 9.69 -0.63 -7.85
N MET A 46 9.51 -0.74 -6.55
CA MET A 46 10.41 -0.18 -5.54
C MET A 46 10.43 -1.08 -4.30
N GLY A 47 11.53 -1.81 -4.14
CA GLY A 47 11.61 -2.89 -3.16
C GLY A 47 10.55 -3.96 -3.47
N ARG A 48 9.64 -4.22 -2.52
CA ARG A 48 8.53 -5.17 -2.70
C ARG A 48 7.26 -4.51 -3.22
N LEU A 49 7.16 -3.19 -3.24
CA LEU A 49 5.97 -2.49 -3.72
C LEU A 49 6.00 -2.44 -5.25
N ALA A 50 4.86 -2.75 -5.87
CA ALA A 50 4.64 -2.52 -7.27
C ALA A 50 3.34 -1.73 -7.45
N HIS A 51 3.36 -0.64 -8.21
CA HIS A 51 2.16 0.16 -8.47
C HIS A 51 2.20 0.78 -9.86
N GLY A 52 1.05 1.12 -10.41
CA GLY A 52 1.00 1.71 -11.73
C GLY A 52 -0.40 1.74 -12.31
N THR A 53 -0.46 1.63 -13.64
CA THR A 53 -1.70 1.71 -14.40
C THR A 53 -1.78 0.57 -15.42
N LEU A 54 -2.89 -0.14 -15.42
CA LEU A 54 -3.27 -1.08 -16.47
C LEU A 54 -4.34 -0.43 -17.35
N THR A 55 -4.10 -0.38 -18.66
CA THR A 55 -5.03 0.21 -19.63
C THR A 55 -5.58 -0.88 -20.53
N TYR A 56 -6.91 -1.05 -20.53
CA TYR A 56 -7.60 -1.89 -21.51
C TYR A 56 -7.70 -1.12 -22.83
N THR A 57 -6.80 -1.41 -23.77
CA THR A 57 -6.51 -0.52 -24.90
C THR A 57 -7.71 -0.27 -25.82
N ARG A 58 -8.65 -1.23 -25.91
CA ARG A 58 -9.91 -1.05 -26.65
C ARG A 58 -10.82 0.03 -26.05
N SER A 59 -10.83 0.16 -24.73
CA SER A 59 -11.68 1.12 -24.01
C SER A 59 -10.95 2.43 -23.67
N GLY A 60 -9.61 2.41 -23.69
CA GLY A 60 -8.78 3.53 -23.23
C GLY A 60 -8.86 3.80 -21.72
N ILE A 61 -9.53 2.94 -20.95
CA ILE A 61 -9.70 3.13 -19.51
C ILE A 61 -8.44 2.68 -18.79
N ALA A 62 -7.76 3.65 -18.19
CA ALA A 62 -6.66 3.46 -17.25
C ALA A 62 -7.20 3.05 -15.87
N ILE A 63 -6.73 1.92 -15.37
CA ILE A 63 -7.09 1.35 -14.08
C ILE A 63 -5.85 1.34 -13.20
N GLN A 64 -5.98 1.86 -11.97
CA GLN A 64 -4.88 1.83 -11.03
C GLN A 64 -4.62 0.40 -10.58
N VAL A 65 -3.35 0.00 -10.58
CA VAL A 65 -2.92 -1.30 -10.06
C VAL A 65 -1.92 -1.13 -8.92
N VAL A 66 -2.05 -1.96 -7.90
CA VAL A 66 -1.16 -1.97 -6.74
C VAL A 66 -0.92 -3.40 -6.27
N GLY A 67 0.31 -3.70 -5.92
CA GLY A 67 0.75 -5.07 -5.72
C GLY A 67 2.02 -5.24 -4.94
N THR A 68 2.42 -6.49 -4.83
CA THR A 68 3.64 -6.92 -4.13
C THR A 68 4.48 -7.82 -5.04
N LEU A 69 5.77 -7.52 -5.12
CA LEU A 69 6.79 -8.37 -5.73
C LEU A 69 7.51 -9.16 -4.62
N THR A 70 7.53 -10.49 -4.75
CA THR A 70 8.24 -11.41 -3.85
C THR A 70 9.07 -12.39 -4.67
N GLY A 71 10.38 -12.12 -4.77
CA GLY A 71 11.22 -12.84 -5.73
C GLY A 71 10.83 -12.48 -7.16
N SER A 72 10.47 -13.47 -7.96
CA SER A 72 9.88 -13.27 -9.29
C SER A 72 8.34 -13.25 -9.27
N GLU A 73 7.69 -13.61 -8.17
CA GLU A 73 6.23 -13.61 -8.11
C GLU A 73 5.68 -12.19 -7.92
N LEU A 74 4.82 -11.76 -8.84
CA LEU A 74 4.12 -10.48 -8.77
C LEU A 74 2.61 -10.70 -8.65
N LEU A 75 2.05 -10.18 -7.57
CA LEU A 75 0.61 -10.07 -7.32
C LEU A 75 0.20 -8.61 -7.53
N LEU A 76 -0.77 -8.33 -8.41
CA LEU A 76 -1.37 -7.01 -8.60
C LEU A 76 -2.88 -7.04 -8.41
N HIS A 77 -3.42 -6.03 -7.75
CA HIS A 77 -4.85 -5.75 -7.66
C HIS A 77 -5.20 -4.58 -8.55
N GLU A 78 -6.23 -4.73 -9.38
CA GLU A 78 -6.89 -3.65 -10.12
C GLU A 78 -7.93 -2.98 -9.23
N PHE A 79 -7.95 -1.66 -9.22
CA PHE A 79 -8.90 -0.88 -8.43
C PHE A 79 -9.79 -0.01 -9.29
N ASP A 80 -11.09 -0.03 -9.02
CA ASP A 80 -11.97 1.04 -9.48
C ASP A 80 -11.72 2.34 -8.70
N LYS A 81 -12.40 3.44 -9.08
CA LYS A 81 -12.23 4.75 -8.44
C LYS A 81 -12.68 4.81 -6.98
N LYS A 82 -13.43 3.80 -6.50
CA LYS A 82 -13.93 3.70 -5.13
C LYS A 82 -13.03 2.82 -4.25
N GLY A 83 -11.97 2.25 -4.82
CA GLY A 83 -11.08 1.32 -4.13
C GLY A 83 -11.61 -0.11 -4.11
N THR A 84 -12.63 -0.45 -4.90
CA THR A 84 -13.06 -1.83 -5.05
C THR A 84 -12.08 -2.57 -5.96
N VAL A 85 -11.60 -3.73 -5.51
CA VAL A 85 -10.77 -4.63 -6.30
C VAL A 85 -11.63 -5.28 -7.37
N THR A 86 -11.32 -5.04 -8.64
CA THR A 86 -12.07 -5.54 -9.80
C THR A 86 -11.39 -6.71 -10.51
N GLY A 87 -10.07 -6.83 -10.33
CA GLY A 87 -9.23 -7.85 -10.95
C GLY A 87 -7.99 -8.12 -10.12
N ILE A 88 -7.47 -9.34 -10.24
CA ILE A 88 -6.27 -9.80 -9.56
C ILE A 88 -5.39 -10.48 -10.59
N HIS A 89 -4.15 -9.99 -10.76
CA HIS A 89 -3.12 -10.62 -11.56
C HIS A 89 -2.14 -11.33 -10.64
N VAL A 90 -1.82 -12.57 -10.94
CA VAL A 90 -0.78 -13.35 -10.26
C VAL A 90 0.07 -13.99 -11.34
N GLY A 91 1.39 -13.83 -11.26
CA GLY A 91 2.30 -14.39 -12.26
C GLY A 91 3.77 -14.18 -11.97
N GLU A 92 4.58 -14.66 -12.91
CA GLU A 92 6.03 -14.54 -12.89
C GLU A 92 6.47 -13.27 -13.61
N TRP A 93 7.21 -12.44 -12.88
CA TRP A 93 7.83 -11.21 -13.31
C TRP A 93 9.28 -11.45 -13.68
N SER A 94 9.68 -10.95 -14.85
CA SER A 94 11.01 -11.13 -15.40
C SER A 94 11.46 -9.91 -16.19
N LYS A 95 12.72 -9.91 -16.64
CA LYS A 95 13.24 -8.85 -17.52
C LYS A 95 12.56 -8.81 -18.89
N SER A 96 12.01 -9.93 -19.34
CA SER A 96 11.35 -10.04 -20.65
C SER A 96 9.86 -9.75 -20.59
N GLY A 97 9.21 -9.94 -19.43
CA GLY A 97 7.77 -9.83 -19.36
C GLY A 97 7.16 -10.24 -18.02
N TYR A 98 5.83 -10.24 -18.03
CA TYR A 98 4.96 -10.67 -16.94
C TYR A 98 3.96 -11.67 -17.50
N VAL A 99 4.01 -12.91 -17.02
CA VAL A 99 3.17 -14.01 -17.51
C VAL A 99 2.47 -14.65 -16.33
N GLY A 100 1.17 -14.92 -16.47
CA GLY A 100 0.41 -15.46 -15.37
C GLY A 100 -1.09 -15.56 -15.64
N SER A 101 -1.87 -15.33 -14.60
CA SER A 101 -3.32 -15.42 -14.64
C SER A 101 -4.01 -14.22 -14.01
N TRP A 102 -5.06 -13.79 -14.68
CA TRP A 102 -6.01 -12.78 -14.22
C TRP A 102 -7.28 -13.47 -13.73
N ARG A 103 -7.84 -12.99 -12.62
CA ARG A 103 -9.14 -13.42 -12.10
C ARG A 103 -9.95 -12.23 -11.61
N SER A 104 -11.26 -12.33 -11.72
CA SER A 104 -12.16 -11.35 -11.12
C SER A 104 -12.63 -11.81 -9.73
N PRO A 105 -12.55 -10.96 -8.70
CA PRO A 105 -13.12 -11.27 -7.39
C PRO A 105 -14.62 -11.53 -7.42
N SER A 106 -15.36 -10.96 -8.39
CA SER A 106 -16.82 -11.11 -8.51
C SER A 106 -17.25 -12.38 -9.25
N LEU A 107 -16.34 -13.05 -9.96
CA LEU A 107 -16.59 -14.27 -10.73
C LEU A 107 -15.63 -15.38 -10.27
N PRO A 108 -15.84 -15.94 -9.07
CA PRO A 108 -14.99 -17.00 -8.54
C PRO A 108 -14.96 -18.21 -9.50
N GLY A 109 -13.77 -18.77 -9.70
CA GLY A 109 -13.55 -19.92 -10.60
C GLY A 109 -13.17 -19.57 -12.04
N ARG A 110 -13.29 -18.29 -12.46
CA ARG A 110 -12.79 -17.86 -13.78
C ARG A 110 -11.38 -17.30 -13.66
N SER A 111 -10.43 -18.00 -14.28
CA SER A 111 -9.04 -17.57 -14.42
C SER A 111 -8.70 -17.47 -15.91
N LEU A 112 -8.10 -16.35 -16.32
CA LEU A 112 -7.73 -16.06 -17.70
C LEU A 112 -6.20 -15.90 -17.77
N PRO A 113 -5.49 -16.60 -18.66
CA PRO A 113 -4.06 -16.42 -18.79
C PRO A 113 -3.75 -15.01 -19.31
N PHE A 114 -2.60 -14.45 -18.98
CA PHE A 114 -2.06 -13.26 -19.63
C PHE A 114 -0.58 -13.46 -19.95
N ASP A 115 -0.13 -12.77 -20.98
CA ASP A 115 1.28 -12.67 -21.36
C ASP A 115 1.56 -11.24 -21.80
N LEU A 116 2.40 -10.54 -21.03
CA LEU A 116 2.81 -9.17 -21.29
C LEU A 116 4.31 -9.13 -21.52
N THR A 117 4.73 -8.55 -22.64
CA THR A 117 6.15 -8.35 -22.98
C THR A 117 6.59 -6.93 -22.66
N VAL A 118 7.80 -6.76 -22.15
CA VAL A 118 8.38 -5.44 -21.89
C VAL A 118 8.58 -4.68 -23.20
N MET A 119 7.95 -3.52 -23.32
CA MET A 119 8.12 -2.58 -24.44
C MET A 119 9.20 -1.54 -24.13
N SER A 120 9.25 -1.06 -22.88
CA SER A 120 10.26 -0.10 -22.44
C SER A 120 10.54 -0.27 -20.95
N GLN A 121 11.77 0.03 -20.55
CA GLN A 121 12.16 0.08 -19.15
C GLN A 121 13.10 1.25 -18.90
N HIS A 122 13.01 1.87 -17.73
CA HIS A 122 14.00 2.82 -17.27
C HIS A 122 14.15 2.75 -15.75
N ASP A 123 15.40 2.83 -15.30
CA ASP A 123 15.72 3.05 -13.90
C ASP A 123 15.62 4.54 -13.59
N GLY A 124 15.05 4.87 -12.45
CA GLY A 124 14.86 6.23 -12.00
C GLY A 124 15.14 6.39 -10.51
N LEU A 125 15.28 7.64 -10.11
CA LEU A 125 15.12 7.99 -8.72
C LEU A 125 13.64 7.96 -8.38
N ARG A 126 13.35 7.60 -7.13
CA ARG A 126 12.00 7.62 -6.61
C ARG A 126 11.33 8.98 -6.80
N ASP A 127 10.08 8.95 -7.27
CA ASP A 127 9.26 10.15 -7.37
C ASP A 127 9.07 10.82 -6.01
N LYS A 128 9.10 12.15 -5.98
CA LYS A 128 8.72 12.92 -4.80
C LYS A 128 7.26 12.62 -4.46
N LEU A 129 7.01 12.28 -3.20
CA LEU A 129 5.64 12.11 -2.71
C LEU A 129 4.89 13.44 -2.74
N ALA A 130 3.70 13.42 -3.33
CA ALA A 130 2.71 14.47 -3.12
C ALA A 130 2.21 14.45 -1.65
N ASP A 131 1.48 15.49 -1.27
CA ASP A 131 0.74 15.51 0.00
C ASP A 131 -0.11 14.23 0.13
N LEU A 132 0.10 13.49 1.22
CA LEU A 132 -0.53 12.21 1.52
C LEU A 132 -1.92 12.34 2.16
N THR A 133 -2.43 13.55 2.37
CA THR A 133 -3.70 13.80 3.05
C THR A 133 -4.91 13.24 2.28
N GLY A 134 -5.64 12.26 2.81
CA GLY A 134 -6.80 11.77 2.11
C GLY A 134 -7.47 10.55 2.73
N LEU A 135 -8.43 10.03 1.96
CA LEU A 135 -9.07 8.75 2.23
C LEU A 135 -8.48 7.69 1.31
N TYR A 136 -8.06 6.59 1.92
CA TYR A 136 -7.49 5.42 1.28
C TYR A 136 -8.42 4.23 1.51
N GLN A 137 -8.75 3.48 0.46
CA GLN A 137 -9.72 2.40 0.57
C GLN A 137 -9.27 1.17 -0.19
N TYR A 138 -9.68 0.00 0.33
CA TYR A 138 -9.82 -1.19 -0.48
C TYR A 138 -11.10 -1.94 -0.10
N SER A 139 -11.71 -2.62 -1.08
CA SER A 139 -12.78 -3.59 -0.84
C SER A 139 -12.71 -4.78 -1.79
N TYR A 140 -13.08 -5.97 -1.33
CA TYR A 140 -13.24 -7.15 -2.19
C TYR A 140 -14.73 -7.42 -2.43
N GLY A 141 -15.26 -6.88 -3.53
CA GLY A 141 -16.67 -7.03 -3.90
C GLY A 141 -17.64 -6.48 -2.85
N ASN A 142 -18.88 -6.96 -2.89
CA ASN A 142 -19.99 -6.34 -2.17
C ASN A 142 -20.14 -6.86 -0.72
N ARG A 143 -19.40 -7.90 -0.31
CA ARG A 143 -19.75 -8.67 0.91
C ARG A 143 -18.59 -9.22 1.76
N HIS A 144 -17.31 -9.08 1.39
CA HIS A 144 -16.30 -10.00 1.96
C HIS A 144 -15.02 -9.38 2.53
N ARG A 145 -14.75 -8.09 2.34
CA ARG A 145 -13.69 -7.37 3.07
C ARG A 145 -13.70 -5.91 2.72
N PHE A 146 -13.54 -5.06 3.71
CA PHE A 146 -13.42 -3.62 3.51
C PHE A 146 -12.43 -3.03 4.49
N ALA A 147 -11.63 -2.07 4.02
CA ALA A 147 -10.91 -1.19 4.93
C ALA A 147 -10.85 0.24 4.41
N GLN A 148 -10.88 1.17 5.35
CA GLN A 148 -10.60 2.58 5.14
C GLN A 148 -9.43 3.00 6.00
N LEU A 149 -8.57 3.83 5.42
CA LEU A 149 -7.47 4.50 6.10
C LEU A 149 -7.60 6.01 5.82
N HIS A 150 -7.82 6.76 6.87
CA HIS A 150 -7.78 8.22 6.86
C HIS A 150 -6.35 8.67 7.17
N VAL A 151 -5.81 9.54 6.33
CA VAL A 151 -4.46 10.09 6.48
C VAL A 151 -4.53 11.60 6.43
N GLU A 152 -3.89 12.28 7.39
CA GLU A 152 -3.65 13.72 7.37
C GLU A 152 -2.14 13.93 7.48
N GLN A 153 -1.55 14.57 6.47
CA GLN A 153 -0.15 14.95 6.52
C GLN A 153 0.01 16.27 7.28
N ILE A 154 0.48 16.17 8.52
CA ILE A 154 0.69 17.34 9.38
C ILE A 154 1.91 18.14 8.90
N ASN A 155 2.98 17.45 8.51
CA ASN A 155 4.18 18.02 7.91
C ASN A 155 4.96 16.95 7.13
N GLU A 156 6.14 17.28 6.59
CA GLU A 156 6.98 16.37 5.80
C GLU A 156 7.42 15.09 6.53
N LYS A 157 7.35 15.05 7.87
CA LYS A 157 7.85 13.94 8.70
C LYS A 157 6.79 13.35 9.63
N THR A 158 5.54 13.81 9.54
CA THR A 158 4.50 13.49 10.53
C THR A 158 3.15 13.30 9.86
N LEU A 159 2.49 12.20 10.16
CA LEU A 159 1.12 11.89 9.73
C LEU A 159 0.22 11.71 10.95
N ALA A 160 -1.04 12.11 10.85
CA ALA A 160 -2.11 11.52 11.65
C ALA A 160 -2.85 10.48 10.82
N ILE A 161 -3.09 9.31 11.40
CA ILE A 161 -3.83 8.22 10.76
C ILE A 161 -4.99 7.74 11.62
N ALA A 162 -6.07 7.31 10.98
CA ALA A 162 -7.14 6.53 11.60
C ALA A 162 -7.59 5.45 10.62
N ALA A 163 -8.03 4.30 11.10
CA ALA A 163 -8.41 3.21 10.21
C ALA A 163 -9.61 2.41 10.74
N LEU A 164 -10.38 1.87 9.80
CA LEU A 164 -11.47 0.95 10.03
C LEU A 164 -11.31 -0.21 9.06
N ALA A 165 -11.45 -1.45 9.54
CA ALA A 165 -11.52 -2.62 8.67
C ALA A 165 -12.59 -3.60 9.16
N VAL A 166 -13.25 -4.27 8.22
CA VAL A 166 -14.33 -5.25 8.45
C VAL A 166 -14.15 -6.43 7.51
N THR A 167 -14.33 -7.66 8.00
CA THR A 167 -14.06 -8.87 7.20
C THR A 167 -15.28 -9.64 6.70
N ASP A 168 -16.49 -9.49 7.25
CA ASP A 168 -17.71 -10.13 6.71
C ASP A 168 -18.98 -9.57 7.38
N GLU A 169 -20.15 -9.81 6.77
CA GLU A 169 -21.46 -9.67 7.41
C GLU A 169 -21.87 -10.98 8.12
N PRO A 170 -22.47 -10.92 9.33
CA PRO A 170 -22.64 -9.73 10.17
C PRO A 170 -21.28 -9.19 10.64
N VAL A 171 -21.19 -7.86 10.87
CA VAL A 171 -19.98 -7.13 11.31
C VAL A 171 -19.51 -7.64 12.68
N GLN A 172 -19.01 -8.86 12.74
CA GLN A 172 -18.54 -9.52 13.96
C GLN A 172 -17.06 -9.28 14.17
N ASN A 173 -16.34 -8.92 13.09
CA ASN A 173 -14.90 -8.79 13.04
C ASN A 173 -14.55 -7.41 12.49
N GLN A 174 -14.33 -6.46 13.40
CA GLN A 174 -13.98 -5.08 13.07
C GLN A 174 -12.69 -4.64 13.76
N MET A 175 -11.79 -4.00 13.02
CA MET A 175 -10.61 -3.36 13.57
C MET A 175 -10.77 -1.85 13.47
N VAL A 176 -10.64 -1.15 14.60
CA VAL A 176 -10.66 0.31 14.66
C VAL A 176 -9.33 0.80 15.22
N VAL A 177 -8.71 1.71 14.48
CA VAL A 177 -7.54 2.49 14.91
C VAL A 177 -7.97 3.95 15.02
N SER A 178 -8.08 4.44 16.25
CA SER A 178 -8.34 5.85 16.51
C SER A 178 -7.20 6.74 16.01
N LYS A 179 -7.47 8.05 15.85
CA LYS A 179 -6.49 9.04 15.40
C LYS A 179 -5.17 8.87 16.15
N THR A 180 -4.12 8.49 15.44
CA THR A 180 -2.78 8.26 15.98
C THR A 180 -1.77 9.04 15.17
N ILE A 181 -0.85 9.72 15.84
CA ILE A 181 0.24 10.45 15.21
C ILE A 181 1.44 9.51 15.04
N ILE A 182 1.93 9.39 13.81
CA ILE A 182 3.07 8.53 13.46
C ILE A 182 4.11 9.31 12.66
N LYS A 183 5.37 8.88 12.77
CA LYS A 183 6.48 9.47 12.04
C LYS A 183 6.53 8.92 10.61
N LEU A 184 6.70 9.81 9.64
CA LEU A 184 7.02 9.49 8.26
C LEU A 184 8.53 9.55 8.05
N VAL A 185 9.11 8.46 7.55
CA VAL A 185 10.53 8.32 7.20
C VAL A 185 10.62 7.94 5.73
N GLY A 186 11.00 8.91 4.89
CA GLY A 186 10.89 8.75 3.44
C GLY A 186 9.43 8.61 3.05
N SER A 187 9.01 7.43 2.61
CA SER A 187 7.61 7.12 2.33
C SER A 187 6.96 6.15 3.29
N GLN A 188 7.67 5.78 4.34
CA GLN A 188 7.25 4.72 5.22
C GLN A 188 6.86 5.32 6.55
N ALA A 189 5.73 4.86 7.07
CA ALA A 189 5.33 5.15 8.43
C ALA A 189 5.02 3.82 9.12
N THR A 190 5.34 3.73 10.41
CA THR A 190 5.11 2.51 11.19
C THR A 190 4.23 2.82 12.38
N LEU A 191 3.15 2.04 12.53
CA LEU A 191 2.28 2.06 13.70
C LEU A 191 2.56 0.81 14.53
N SER A 192 3.01 1.01 15.76
CA SER A 192 3.15 -0.07 16.74
C SER A 192 1.88 -0.17 17.57
N ILE A 193 1.18 -1.29 17.47
CA ILE A 193 0.00 -1.61 18.27
C ILE A 193 0.46 -2.51 19.40
N ASN A 194 0.47 -1.98 20.62
CA ASN A 194 0.81 -2.74 21.82
C ASN A 194 -0.48 -3.20 22.52
N ARG A 195 -0.92 -4.42 22.23
CA ARG A 195 -2.03 -5.07 22.97
C ARG A 195 -1.52 -6.27 23.74
N VAL A 196 -1.44 -7.44 23.08
CA VAL A 196 -0.98 -8.70 23.69
C VAL A 196 0.42 -9.09 23.20
N ALA A 197 0.78 -8.64 22.00
CA ALA A 197 2.13 -8.62 21.45
C ALA A 197 2.33 -7.30 20.70
N ILE A 198 3.59 -6.86 20.55
CA ILE A 198 3.92 -5.68 19.76
C ILE A 198 3.76 -6.06 18.28
N VAL A 199 2.74 -5.50 17.65
CA VAL A 199 2.47 -5.63 16.21
C VAL A 199 2.91 -4.34 15.53
N ALA A 200 3.78 -4.41 14.52
CA ALA A 200 4.17 -3.25 13.72
C ALA A 200 3.50 -3.30 12.34
N LEU A 201 2.60 -2.36 12.08
CA LEU A 201 2.04 -2.11 10.76
C LEU A 201 2.91 -1.10 10.03
N THR A 202 3.40 -1.46 8.85
CA THR A 202 4.21 -0.57 8.01
C THR A 202 3.41 -0.14 6.79
N PHE A 203 3.21 1.17 6.67
CA PHE A 203 2.56 1.83 5.55
C PHE A 203 3.63 2.29 4.56
N ALA A 204 3.61 1.76 3.33
CA ALA A 204 4.49 2.17 2.24
C ALA A 204 3.70 3.02 1.23
N PHE A 205 3.82 4.34 1.36
CA PHE A 205 3.10 5.31 0.53
C PHE A 205 3.73 5.48 -0.86
N PHE A 206 2.87 5.74 -1.84
CA PHE A 206 3.23 6.16 -3.19
C PHE A 206 2.18 7.16 -3.71
N ASN A 207 2.47 7.79 -4.84
CA ASN A 207 1.54 8.74 -5.44
C ASN A 207 0.27 7.99 -5.88
N GLY A 208 -0.83 8.23 -5.17
CA GLY A 208 -2.14 7.61 -5.43
C GLY A 208 -2.51 6.44 -4.52
N GLY A 209 -1.69 6.03 -3.54
CA GLY A 209 -2.06 4.92 -2.67
C GLY A 209 -1.06 4.57 -1.57
N THR A 210 -1.32 3.46 -0.88
CA THR A 210 -0.43 2.90 0.13
C THR A 210 -0.53 1.38 0.17
N SER A 211 0.56 0.71 0.51
CA SER A 211 0.57 -0.71 0.83
C SER A 211 0.80 -0.88 2.33
N VAL A 212 0.00 -1.72 2.98
CA VAL A 212 0.11 -2.00 4.41
C VAL A 212 0.59 -3.42 4.58
N SER A 213 1.78 -3.54 5.18
CA SER A 213 2.40 -4.80 5.56
C SER A 213 2.58 -4.89 7.06
N PHE A 214 2.90 -6.08 7.55
CA PHE A 214 3.08 -6.37 8.96
C PHE A 214 4.46 -6.98 9.22
N SER A 215 5.04 -6.62 10.35
CA SER A 215 6.18 -7.32 10.95
C SER A 215 5.91 -7.62 12.43
N GLY A 216 6.09 -8.89 12.81
CA GLY A 216 5.84 -9.40 14.17
C GLY A 216 5.24 -10.81 14.18
N PRO A 217 4.88 -11.36 15.35
CA PRO A 217 4.19 -12.66 15.44
C PRO A 217 2.74 -12.54 14.91
N THR A 218 2.39 -13.36 13.93
CA THR A 218 1.07 -13.38 13.27
C THR A 218 -0.05 -14.00 14.12
N SER A 219 0.28 -14.58 15.28
CA SER A 219 -0.70 -15.21 16.16
C SER A 219 -0.29 -15.05 17.63
N VAL A 220 -1.21 -14.54 18.45
CA VAL A 220 -1.24 -14.83 19.88
C VAL A 220 -2.48 -15.69 20.07
N SER A 221 -2.32 -17.01 20.00
CA SER A 221 -3.39 -17.93 20.40
C SER A 221 -3.55 -17.84 21.91
N THR A 222 -4.64 -17.22 22.38
CA THR A 222 -5.10 -17.41 23.75
C THR A 222 -6.37 -18.24 23.69
N SER A 223 -6.27 -19.51 24.07
CA SER A 223 -7.32 -20.54 23.96
C SER A 223 -8.64 -20.25 24.69
N ASN A 224 -8.78 -19.10 25.36
CA ASN A 224 -9.95 -18.74 26.18
C ASN A 224 -10.39 -17.27 26.06
N ARG A 225 -10.10 -16.58 24.95
CA ARG A 225 -10.60 -15.21 24.71
C ARG A 225 -11.21 -15.07 23.30
N PRO A 226 -12.19 -14.16 23.13
CA PRO A 226 -12.75 -13.87 21.81
C PRO A 226 -11.63 -13.55 20.81
N PRO A 227 -11.82 -13.86 19.50
CA PRO A 227 -10.78 -13.72 18.50
C PRO A 227 -10.18 -12.32 18.59
N ILE A 228 -8.86 -12.27 18.78
CA ILE A 228 -8.10 -11.02 18.72
C ILE A 228 -8.38 -10.45 17.33
N LEU A 229 -9.04 -9.30 17.27
CA LEU A 229 -9.22 -8.49 16.07
C LEU A 229 -7.85 -8.34 15.41
N SER A 230 -7.63 -9.12 14.37
CA SER A 230 -6.30 -9.38 13.88
C SER A 230 -5.86 -8.17 13.05
N ALA A 231 -4.67 -7.65 13.32
CA ALA A 231 -4.11 -6.54 12.56
C ALA A 231 -3.97 -6.86 11.05
N ASP A 232 -4.11 -8.15 10.70
CA ASP A 232 -4.22 -8.65 9.33
C ASP A 232 -5.38 -8.03 8.53
N MET A 233 -6.43 -7.53 9.19
CA MET A 233 -7.58 -6.89 8.56
C MET A 233 -7.18 -5.59 7.85
N LEU A 234 -6.15 -4.92 8.36
CA LEU A 234 -5.60 -3.70 7.76
C LEU A 234 -4.57 -3.99 6.67
N LEU A 235 -4.14 -5.24 6.49
CA LEU A 235 -3.18 -5.59 5.44
C LEU A 235 -3.81 -5.51 4.07
N GLY A 236 -2.98 -5.13 3.11
CA GLY A 236 -3.35 -5.07 1.71
C GLY A 236 -2.92 -3.78 1.05
N HIS A 237 -3.50 -3.55 -0.12
CA HIS A 237 -3.18 -2.44 -0.98
C HIS A 237 -4.37 -1.50 -1.05
N TYR A 238 -4.12 -0.21 -0.86
CA TYR A 238 -5.13 0.82 -0.83
C TYR A 238 -4.84 1.83 -1.94
N ILE A 239 -5.89 2.33 -2.56
CA ILE A 239 -5.81 3.51 -3.42
C ILE A 239 -6.40 4.71 -2.70
N ARG A 240 -5.90 5.90 -3.01
CA ARG A 240 -6.42 7.17 -2.49
C ARG A 240 -7.66 7.57 -3.29
N THR A 241 -8.83 7.47 -2.68
CA THR A 241 -10.12 7.77 -3.30
C THR A 241 -10.56 9.22 -3.10
N SER A 242 -9.94 9.94 -2.16
CA SER A 242 -10.18 11.36 -1.91
C SER A 242 -8.91 12.05 -1.42
N THR A 243 -8.69 13.30 -1.84
CA THR A 243 -7.63 14.18 -1.33
C THR A 243 -8.11 15.15 -0.25
N ARG A 244 -9.39 15.08 0.13
CA ARG A 244 -9.95 15.96 1.16
C ARG A 244 -9.37 15.60 2.53
N PRO A 245 -9.02 16.60 3.36
CA PRO A 245 -8.62 16.35 4.74
C PRO A 245 -9.69 15.53 5.48
N PRO A 246 -9.30 14.42 6.11
CA PRO A 246 -10.24 13.63 6.88
C PRO A 246 -10.70 14.40 8.12
N ARG A 247 -11.97 14.22 8.48
CA ARG A 247 -12.47 14.62 9.79
C ARG A 247 -12.32 13.42 10.71
N PHE A 248 -11.61 13.60 11.81
CA PHE A 248 -11.31 12.55 12.78
C PHE A 248 -12.30 12.52 13.95
N SER A 249 -13.56 12.94 13.75
CA SER A 249 -14.51 13.01 14.86
C SER A 249 -14.87 11.60 15.34
N GLU A 250 -14.92 11.39 16.66
CA GLU A 250 -15.36 10.11 17.24
C GLU A 250 -16.79 9.76 16.79
N ASP A 251 -17.65 10.76 16.61
CA ASP A 251 -18.99 10.59 16.04
C ASP A 251 -18.97 10.08 14.60
N GLU A 252 -18.04 10.50 13.75
CA GLU A 252 -17.93 9.97 12.38
C GLU A 252 -17.36 8.56 12.36
N LEU A 253 -16.37 8.23 13.20
CA LEU A 253 -15.88 6.85 13.35
C LEU A 253 -16.99 5.92 13.87
N SER A 254 -17.87 6.43 14.73
CA SER A 254 -19.05 5.73 15.24
C SER A 254 -20.18 5.61 14.22
N ARG A 255 -20.31 6.56 13.28
CA ARG A 255 -21.26 6.55 12.15
C ARG A 255 -20.79 5.70 10.95
N MET A 256 -19.54 5.23 10.98
CA MET A 256 -19.02 4.26 10.00
C MET A 256 -19.40 2.81 10.36
N LEU A 257 -20.02 2.61 11.53
CA LEU A 257 -20.67 1.39 12.01
C LEU A 257 -22.17 1.43 11.69
#